data_AF-A0ABD0TDS0-F1
#
_entry.id   AF-A0ABD0TDS0-F1
#
_cell.length_a   1.000
_cell.length_b   1.000
_cell.length_c   1.000
_cell.angle_alpha   90.00
_cell.angle_beta   90.00
_cell.angle_gamma   90.00
#
_symmetry.space_group_name_H-M   'P 1'
#
loop_
_entity.id
_entity.type
_entity.pdbx_description
1 polymer ?
#
loop_
_entity_poly.entity_id
_entity_poly.type
_entity_poly.pdbx_seq_one_letter_code
_entity_poly.pdbx_strand_id
1 'polypeptide(L)'
;MSYGIERFFLLTYCLACCWPGLGAKNDLRVVRQWSEMEFNYPDETYRQYAAQRRYYVRGNSVPIDVDVHHRQGTQKSRIFVTLPRFDEGRPVTLGTVDDQGRITGYPDYSWHDNQGQNCEGLTSVFRVAIDQCNRLWVMDAGKIGDTQYCPPQLLAFDLDTDRVVYRHIVNASNYIATSLFITPVVDVRGAPGDCTDTFVYVADVSGFGLLVVDVANDRSWRVTHRLMFPYPSQGTFTIEGESFDLMDGILGMALSPYRPGRDRYLYFHALASVTENVVRTKVLRNESFLHDPNAEPQSINVFPDERPNQSAAEAMDRNGIMYFGLMEPPSIWCWNSATEFSPRNFHQVAVNRETLQFASGVKVINNLKGEQELWVLTSSFQRVMTGSINTDTVNFRIHAEKIPKLLANSPCANPPKGRNPGYHANLITPNTGYQHGTLRYGAVSSL
;
A
#
# COMPACT_ATOMS: atom_id res chain seq x y z
N MET A 1 -10.60 66.99 -42.13
CA MET A 1 -10.68 65.85 -43.06
C MET A 1 -9.43 64.99 -42.87
N SER A 2 -9.66 63.69 -42.62
CA SER A 2 -8.78 62.52 -42.74
C SER A 2 -7.41 62.44 -42.04
N TYR A 3 -7.43 61.63 -40.97
CA TYR A 3 -6.51 60.58 -40.50
C TYR A 3 -5.17 60.28 -41.19
N GLY A 4 -4.20 59.86 -40.36
CA GLY A 4 -3.16 58.90 -40.75
C GLY A 4 -1.97 58.79 -39.78
N ILE A 5 -2.15 58.10 -38.66
CA ILE A 5 -1.10 57.72 -37.70
C ILE A 5 -0.57 56.33 -38.06
N GLU A 6 0.74 56.15 -38.29
CA GLU A 6 1.46 54.88 -38.07
C GLU A 6 2.96 55.14 -37.78
N ARG A 7 3.38 54.88 -36.53
CA ARG A 7 4.22 53.75 -36.08
C ARG A 7 5.73 53.92 -36.30
N PHE A 8 6.40 54.48 -35.29
CA PHE A 8 7.80 54.19 -34.98
C PHE A 8 8.01 54.50 -33.50
N PHE A 9 8.18 53.50 -32.63
CA PHE A 9 8.98 53.61 -31.41
C PHE A 9 9.14 52.24 -30.73
N LEU A 10 10.40 51.96 -30.38
CA LEU A 10 10.90 51.09 -29.32
C LEU A 10 11.05 49.58 -29.61
N LEU A 11 12.16 49.28 -30.30
CA LEU A 11 13.09 48.24 -29.85
C LEU A 11 13.40 48.41 -28.36
N THR A 12 13.71 47.28 -27.70
CA THR A 12 14.10 47.09 -26.29
C THR A 12 12.97 47.01 -25.27
N TYR A 13 12.23 45.90 -25.25
CA TYR A 13 11.77 45.31 -23.99
C TYR A 13 11.64 43.78 -24.11
N CYS A 14 12.37 43.08 -23.24
CA CYS A 14 12.22 41.69 -22.85
C CYS A 14 12.50 40.57 -23.88
N LEU A 15 13.79 40.29 -24.06
CA LEU A 15 14.38 38.96 -24.28
C LEU A 15 14.07 37.95 -23.14
N ALA A 16 12.87 38.00 -22.55
CA ALA A 16 12.48 37.19 -21.39
C ALA A 16 11.37 36.15 -21.69
N CYS A 17 11.05 35.90 -22.96
CA CYS A 17 9.98 34.97 -23.37
C CYS A 17 10.48 33.63 -23.95
N CYS A 18 11.76 33.28 -23.78
CA CYS A 18 12.31 32.01 -24.28
C CYS A 18 13.11 31.24 -23.23
N TRP A 19 12.67 31.26 -21.97
CA TRP A 19 12.88 30.11 -21.11
C TRP A 19 11.53 29.43 -20.90
N PRO A 20 11.25 28.29 -21.56
CA PRO A 20 10.42 27.32 -20.86
C PRO A 20 11.16 27.07 -19.56
N GLY A 21 10.53 27.40 -18.43
CA GLY A 21 11.11 27.13 -17.13
C GLY A 21 11.65 25.71 -17.15
N LEU A 22 12.95 25.57 -16.91
CA LEU A 22 13.57 24.35 -16.41
C LEU A 22 12.99 24.10 -15.01
N GLY A 23 11.68 23.90 -14.92
CA GLY A 23 11.07 23.22 -13.81
C GLY A 23 11.49 21.78 -14.00
N ALA A 24 12.45 21.32 -13.19
CA ALA A 24 12.73 19.91 -13.08
C ALA A 24 11.38 19.22 -12.86
N LYS A 25 10.93 18.44 -13.85
CA LYS A 25 9.77 17.58 -13.72
C LYS A 25 10.12 16.60 -12.61
N ASN A 26 9.47 16.72 -11.45
CA ASN A 26 9.66 15.81 -10.33
C ASN A 26 8.97 14.48 -10.67
N ASP A 27 9.54 13.76 -11.63
CA ASP A 27 8.99 12.51 -12.13
C ASP A 27 9.61 11.34 -11.35
N LEU A 28 8.77 10.37 -11.02
CA LEU A 28 9.20 9.06 -10.54
C LEU A 28 9.95 8.33 -11.66
N ARG A 29 11.18 7.87 -11.39
CA ARG A 29 11.97 7.14 -12.39
C ARG A 29 11.48 5.70 -12.48
N VAL A 30 11.41 5.15 -13.69
CA VAL A 30 11.14 3.73 -13.90
C VAL A 30 12.40 2.93 -13.55
N VAL A 31 12.29 1.99 -12.61
CA VAL A 31 13.37 1.09 -12.19
C VAL A 31 13.34 -0.20 -12.99
N ARG A 32 12.14 -0.75 -13.18
CA ARG A 32 11.86 -1.97 -13.96
C ARG A 32 10.49 -1.87 -14.60
N GLN A 33 10.31 -2.55 -15.71
CA GLN A 33 9.04 -2.60 -16.43
C GLN A 33 8.89 -3.91 -17.20
N TRP A 34 7.64 -4.32 -17.38
CA TRP A 34 7.29 -5.60 -17.99
C TRP A 34 6.05 -5.46 -18.86
N SER A 35 6.07 -6.07 -20.04
CA SER A 35 4.83 -6.43 -20.71
C SER A 35 4.20 -7.68 -20.08
N GLU A 36 5.05 -8.60 -19.66
CA GLU A 36 4.73 -9.88 -19.03
C GLU A 36 5.80 -10.22 -17.98
N MET A 37 5.40 -10.89 -16.89
CA MET A 37 6.33 -11.34 -15.86
C MET A 37 7.11 -12.58 -16.30
N GLU A 38 8.43 -12.55 -16.10
CA GLU A 38 9.34 -13.65 -16.40
C GLU A 38 9.92 -14.25 -15.12
N PHE A 39 10.22 -15.55 -15.12
CA PHE A 39 10.62 -16.29 -13.92
C PHE A 39 11.91 -17.07 -14.11
N ASN A 40 12.75 -17.07 -13.09
CA ASN A 40 13.87 -17.98 -12.95
C ASN A 40 13.39 -19.27 -12.25
N TYR A 41 13.62 -20.41 -12.89
CA TYR A 41 13.38 -21.73 -12.32
C TYR A 41 14.71 -22.34 -11.84
N PRO A 42 14.71 -23.24 -10.85
CA PRO A 42 15.93 -23.95 -10.42
C PRO A 42 16.64 -24.65 -11.59
N ASP A 43 15.87 -25.28 -12.47
CA ASP A 43 16.32 -25.89 -13.71
C ASP A 43 15.18 -25.99 -14.74
N GLU A 44 15.49 -26.54 -15.91
CA GLU A 44 14.53 -26.72 -17.00
C GLU A 44 13.45 -27.77 -16.67
N THR A 45 13.72 -28.74 -15.79
CA THR A 45 12.74 -29.74 -15.35
C THR A 45 11.62 -29.08 -14.55
N TYR A 46 11.95 -28.18 -13.61
CA TYR A 46 10.95 -27.41 -12.87
C TYR A 46 10.12 -26.51 -13.79
N ARG A 47 10.75 -25.89 -14.80
CA ARG A 47 10.06 -25.08 -15.81
C ARG A 47 9.05 -25.91 -16.61
N GLN A 48 9.49 -27.07 -17.12
CA GLN A 48 8.62 -27.98 -17.88
C GLN A 48 7.49 -28.52 -17.01
N TYR A 49 7.78 -28.90 -15.76
CA TYR A 49 6.79 -29.35 -14.81
C TYR A 49 5.72 -28.28 -14.55
N ALA A 50 6.13 -27.03 -14.32
CA ALA A 50 5.22 -25.92 -14.11
C ALA A 50 4.33 -25.66 -15.34
N ALA A 51 4.88 -25.77 -16.55
CA ALA A 51 4.10 -25.65 -17.78
C ALA A 51 3.10 -26.81 -17.97
N GLN A 52 3.54 -28.06 -17.77
CA GLN A 52 2.70 -29.26 -17.93
C GLN A 52 1.55 -29.31 -16.91
N ARG A 53 1.83 -28.91 -15.66
CA ARG A 53 0.84 -28.86 -14.57
C ARG A 53 0.00 -27.58 -14.57
N ARG A 54 0.22 -26.66 -15.53
CA ARG A 54 -0.40 -25.33 -15.57
C ARG A 54 -0.15 -24.48 -14.31
N TYR A 55 0.92 -24.76 -13.58
CA TYR A 55 1.38 -23.92 -12.48
C TYR A 55 1.99 -22.61 -12.98
N TYR A 56 2.39 -22.58 -14.26
CA TYR A 56 2.68 -21.36 -14.99
C TYR A 56 1.81 -21.27 -16.24
N VAL A 57 1.07 -20.17 -16.35
CA VAL A 57 0.36 -19.79 -17.57
C VAL A 57 0.88 -18.42 -17.97
N ARG A 58 1.39 -18.35 -19.20
CA ARG A 58 1.94 -17.15 -19.81
C ARG A 58 0.93 -16.00 -19.75
N GLY A 59 1.36 -14.83 -19.29
CA GLY A 59 0.51 -13.63 -19.20
C GLY A 59 -0.42 -13.53 -17.99
N ASN A 60 -0.59 -14.58 -17.18
CA ASN A 60 -1.51 -14.56 -16.03
C ASN A 60 -0.94 -13.85 -14.79
N SER A 61 0.37 -13.63 -14.74
CA SER A 61 1.07 -13.13 -13.57
C SER A 61 0.98 -11.60 -13.49
N VAL A 62 0.30 -11.11 -12.44
CA VAL A 62 0.06 -9.67 -12.21
C VAL A 62 0.73 -9.28 -10.89
N PRO A 63 1.77 -8.44 -10.92
CA PRO A 63 2.41 -7.99 -9.69
C PRO A 63 1.56 -6.89 -9.02
N ILE A 64 1.51 -6.88 -7.68
CA ILE A 64 0.67 -5.90 -6.95
C ILE A 64 1.39 -5.12 -5.85
N ASP A 65 2.54 -5.59 -5.35
CA ASP A 65 3.30 -4.86 -4.34
C ASP A 65 4.80 -4.93 -4.59
N VAL A 66 5.51 -3.95 -4.04
CA VAL A 66 6.97 -3.86 -4.06
C VAL A 66 7.46 -3.55 -2.66
N ASP A 67 8.61 -4.10 -2.28
CA ASP A 67 9.38 -3.62 -1.12
C ASP A 67 10.88 -3.81 -1.40
N VAL A 68 11.76 -3.10 -0.70
CA VAL A 68 13.19 -3.08 -1.01
C VAL A 68 14.03 -3.25 0.24
N HIS A 69 14.84 -4.30 0.24
CA HIS A 69 15.89 -4.50 1.23
C HIS A 69 17.22 -3.99 0.67
N HIS A 70 17.66 -2.82 1.15
CA HIS A 70 19.01 -2.35 0.88
C HIS A 70 20.02 -3.08 1.77
N ARG A 71 21.03 -3.69 1.16
CA ARG A 71 22.07 -4.48 1.84
C ARG A 71 23.40 -3.74 1.89
N GLN A 72 24.15 -3.95 2.97
CA GLN A 72 25.45 -3.31 3.19
C GLN A 72 26.57 -3.95 2.33
N GLY A 73 27.69 -3.24 2.21
CA GLY A 73 28.89 -3.73 1.53
C GLY A 73 28.73 -3.85 0.01
N THR A 74 29.17 -4.97 -0.57
CA THR A 74 29.13 -5.23 -2.02
C THR A 74 27.84 -5.93 -2.47
N GLN A 75 26.95 -6.25 -1.53
CA GLN A 75 25.70 -6.93 -1.84
C GLN A 75 24.72 -5.99 -2.54
N LYS A 76 24.11 -6.45 -3.63
CA LYS A 76 23.07 -5.69 -4.33
C LYS A 76 21.83 -5.56 -3.45
N SER A 77 21.09 -4.45 -3.56
CA SER A 77 19.76 -4.36 -2.94
C SER A 77 18.84 -5.43 -3.51
N ARG A 78 17.90 -5.94 -2.71
CA ARG A 78 16.85 -6.86 -3.18
C ARG A 78 15.55 -6.09 -3.36
N ILE A 79 14.97 -6.19 -4.54
CA ILE A 79 13.63 -5.64 -4.83
C ILE A 79 12.68 -6.82 -4.77
N PHE A 80 11.81 -6.84 -3.77
CA PHE A 80 10.75 -7.83 -3.62
C PHE A 80 9.55 -7.43 -4.47
N VAL A 81 8.88 -8.44 -5.03
CA VAL A 81 7.61 -8.28 -5.74
C VAL A 81 6.66 -9.41 -5.34
N THR A 82 5.39 -9.07 -5.17
CA THR A 82 4.33 -10.03 -4.89
C THR A 82 3.47 -10.26 -6.12
N LEU A 83 3.07 -11.51 -6.32
CA LEU A 83 2.32 -12.02 -7.46
C LEU A 83 1.21 -12.94 -6.91
N PRO A 84 0.13 -12.36 -6.36
CA PRO A 84 -0.94 -13.15 -5.77
C PRO A 84 -1.53 -14.10 -6.81
N ARG A 85 -1.93 -15.28 -6.34
CA ARG A 85 -2.60 -16.28 -7.15
C ARG A 85 -4.09 -15.97 -7.26
N PHE A 86 -4.43 -14.93 -8.05
CA PHE A 86 -5.81 -14.60 -8.40
C PHE A 86 -6.56 -15.78 -9.04
N ASP A 87 -5.82 -16.71 -9.63
CA ASP A 87 -6.23 -18.03 -10.11
C ASP A 87 -4.93 -18.86 -10.26
N GLU A 88 -5.01 -20.08 -10.77
CA GLU A 88 -3.85 -20.92 -11.10
C GLU A 88 -2.93 -20.27 -12.17
N GLY A 89 -1.74 -20.84 -12.40
CA GLY A 89 -0.83 -20.37 -13.45
C GLY A 89 0.18 -19.31 -13.02
N ARG A 90 0.43 -19.16 -11.71
CA ARG A 90 1.48 -18.30 -11.16
C ARG A 90 2.52 -19.17 -10.42
N PRO A 91 3.74 -19.32 -10.95
CA PRO A 91 4.73 -20.24 -10.41
C PRO A 91 5.30 -19.73 -9.08
N VAL A 92 5.42 -18.41 -8.91
CA VAL A 92 5.96 -17.74 -7.73
C VAL A 92 4.96 -16.70 -7.27
N THR A 93 4.68 -16.65 -5.96
CA THR A 93 3.80 -15.62 -5.36
C THR A 93 4.55 -14.51 -4.62
N LEU A 94 5.80 -14.76 -4.24
CA LEU A 94 6.71 -13.79 -3.64
C LEU A 94 8.11 -14.06 -4.17
N GLY A 95 8.76 -13.05 -4.72
CA GLY A 95 10.10 -13.21 -5.26
C GLY A 95 10.91 -11.93 -5.27
N THR A 96 12.15 -12.06 -5.72
CA THR A 96 13.06 -10.92 -5.93
C THR A 96 13.34 -10.71 -7.42
N VAL A 97 13.50 -9.46 -7.81
CA VAL A 97 13.74 -9.03 -9.19
C VAL A 97 15.23 -8.95 -9.48
N ASP A 98 15.70 -9.60 -10.55
CA ASP A 98 17.09 -9.52 -10.99
C ASP A 98 17.38 -8.30 -11.91
N ASP A 99 18.61 -8.23 -12.45
CA ASP A 99 19.01 -7.15 -13.34
C ASP A 99 18.31 -7.18 -14.71
N GLN A 100 17.87 -8.36 -15.14
CA GLN A 100 17.12 -8.59 -16.37
C GLN A 100 15.60 -8.42 -16.15
N GLY A 101 15.16 -8.24 -14.90
CA GLY A 101 13.75 -8.14 -14.54
C GLY A 101 13.07 -9.49 -14.29
N ARG A 102 13.80 -10.61 -14.27
CA ARG A 102 13.22 -11.92 -13.99
C ARG A 102 13.02 -12.11 -12.49
N ILE A 103 11.97 -12.84 -12.13
CA ILE A 103 11.57 -13.08 -10.76
C ILE A 103 12.13 -14.41 -10.28
N THR A 104 12.86 -14.38 -9.17
CA THR A 104 13.33 -15.59 -8.46
C THR A 104 12.50 -15.75 -7.20
N GLY A 105 11.92 -16.94 -7.00
CA GLY A 105 11.10 -17.25 -5.81
C GLY A 105 11.87 -17.03 -4.51
N TYR A 106 11.21 -16.43 -3.52
CA TYR A 106 11.77 -16.16 -2.20
C TYR A 106 11.08 -17.02 -1.11
N PRO A 107 11.82 -17.56 -0.13
CA PRO A 107 13.30 -17.57 -0.06
C PRO A 107 13.93 -18.44 -1.16
N ASP A 108 13.19 -19.42 -1.67
CA ASP A 108 13.55 -20.20 -2.86
C ASP A 108 12.26 -20.76 -3.53
N TYR A 109 12.41 -21.46 -4.65
CA TYR A 109 11.29 -21.96 -5.45
C TYR A 109 10.44 -23.04 -4.74
N SER A 110 11.01 -23.81 -3.80
CA SER A 110 10.30 -24.88 -3.09
C SER A 110 9.18 -24.37 -2.18
N TRP A 111 9.23 -23.09 -1.81
CA TRP A 111 8.14 -22.43 -1.09
C TRP A 111 6.91 -22.20 -1.97
N HIS A 112 7.02 -22.33 -3.28
CA HIS A 112 5.95 -21.97 -4.23
C HIS A 112 5.44 -23.16 -5.05
N ASP A 113 6.27 -24.18 -5.27
CA ASP A 113 6.03 -25.25 -6.24
C ASP A 113 4.90 -26.23 -5.88
N ASN A 114 4.37 -26.14 -4.66
CA ASN A 114 3.27 -26.96 -4.16
C ASN A 114 1.87 -26.41 -4.49
N GLN A 115 1.74 -25.16 -4.96
CA GLN A 115 0.46 -24.55 -5.33
C GLN A 115 -0.64 -24.67 -4.24
N GLY A 116 -0.28 -24.42 -2.96
CA GLY A 116 -1.22 -24.50 -1.84
C GLY A 116 -1.51 -25.93 -1.35
N GLN A 117 -0.88 -26.95 -1.94
CA GLN A 117 -1.05 -28.34 -1.49
C GLN A 117 -0.28 -28.65 -0.21
N ASN A 118 0.72 -27.85 0.13
CA ASN A 118 1.34 -27.87 1.46
C ASN A 118 1.24 -26.49 2.10
N CYS A 119 0.63 -26.43 3.29
CA CYS A 119 0.46 -25.18 4.02
C CYS A 119 1.72 -24.74 4.78
N GLU A 120 2.84 -25.43 4.53
CA GLU A 120 4.16 -25.10 5.05
C GLU A 120 4.90 -24.10 4.15
N GLY A 121 4.54 -24.02 2.86
CA GLY A 121 5.03 -23.03 1.90
C GLY A 121 4.13 -21.79 1.81
N LEU A 122 4.28 -21.03 0.72
CA LEU A 122 3.47 -19.86 0.39
C LEU A 122 2.38 -20.23 -0.63
N THR A 123 1.13 -19.92 -0.28
CA THR A 123 -0.03 -20.18 -1.13
C THR A 123 -0.31 -19.02 -2.07
N SER A 124 -0.51 -17.81 -1.52
CA SER A 124 -0.84 -16.62 -2.29
C SER A 124 -0.56 -15.35 -1.47
N VAL A 125 0.56 -14.70 -1.79
CA VAL A 125 1.02 -13.49 -1.10
C VAL A 125 0.56 -12.26 -1.86
N PHE A 126 -0.18 -11.39 -1.17
CA PHE A 126 -0.66 -10.16 -1.76
C PHE A 126 0.28 -8.99 -1.52
N ARG A 127 0.59 -8.65 -0.27
CA ARG A 127 1.49 -7.55 0.07
C ARG A 127 2.45 -7.95 1.18
N VAL A 128 3.56 -7.22 1.24
CA VAL A 128 4.61 -7.43 2.24
C VAL A 128 4.95 -6.15 2.95
N ALA A 129 5.66 -6.24 4.07
CA ALA A 129 6.22 -5.08 4.76
C ALA A 129 7.59 -5.43 5.33
N ILE A 130 8.60 -4.62 5.04
CA ILE A 130 9.90 -4.69 5.71
C ILE A 130 9.88 -3.71 6.88
N ASP A 131 10.13 -4.21 8.08
CA ASP A 131 10.21 -3.37 9.28
C ASP A 131 11.63 -2.84 9.55
N GLN A 132 11.75 -1.98 10.56
CA GLN A 132 13.03 -1.39 10.97
C GLN A 132 14.04 -2.40 11.56
N CYS A 133 13.65 -3.67 11.70
CA CYS A 133 14.43 -4.75 12.28
C CYS A 133 14.94 -5.75 11.23
N ASN A 134 14.90 -5.36 9.95
CA ASN A 134 15.22 -6.23 8.82
C ASN A 134 14.40 -7.53 8.80
N ARG A 135 13.12 -7.47 9.23
CA ARG A 135 12.19 -8.58 9.06
C ARG A 135 11.25 -8.30 7.90
N LEU A 136 11.15 -9.24 6.96
CA LEU A 136 10.14 -9.22 5.90
C LEU A 136 8.89 -9.92 6.39
N TRP A 137 7.85 -9.14 6.61
CA TRP A 137 6.52 -9.62 6.95
C TRP A 137 5.74 -9.95 5.68
N VAL A 138 5.20 -11.17 5.65
CA VAL A 138 4.53 -11.76 4.49
C VAL A 138 3.14 -12.18 4.92
N MET A 139 2.11 -11.57 4.33
CA MET A 139 0.73 -12.02 4.49
C MET A 139 0.37 -12.99 3.37
N ASP A 140 0.26 -14.27 3.72
CA ASP A 140 -0.25 -15.32 2.83
C ASP A 140 -1.75 -15.51 3.08
N ALA A 141 -2.55 -15.23 2.06
CA ALA A 141 -4.00 -15.33 2.14
C ALA A 141 -4.51 -16.79 2.20
N GLY A 142 -3.69 -17.76 1.80
CA GLY A 142 -4.09 -19.16 1.75
C GLY A 142 -5.14 -19.49 0.67
N LYS A 143 -5.44 -18.54 -0.22
CA LYS A 143 -6.46 -18.65 -1.29
C LYS A 143 -5.82 -18.63 -2.68
N ILE A 144 -6.28 -19.52 -3.57
CA ILE A 144 -6.01 -19.47 -5.01
C ILE A 144 -7.35 -19.33 -5.71
N GLY A 145 -7.55 -18.21 -6.40
CA GLY A 145 -8.89 -17.77 -6.77
C GLY A 145 -9.81 -17.71 -5.55
N ASP A 146 -11.00 -18.25 -5.68
CA ASP A 146 -11.98 -18.27 -4.58
C ASP A 146 -11.82 -19.47 -3.63
N THR A 147 -10.90 -20.39 -3.93
CA THR A 147 -10.72 -21.61 -3.15
C THR A 147 -9.71 -21.40 -2.01
N GLN A 148 -10.13 -21.70 -0.77
CA GLN A 148 -9.25 -21.73 0.40
C GLN A 148 -8.49 -23.06 0.44
N TYR A 149 -7.18 -23.01 0.18
CA TYR A 149 -6.30 -24.18 0.24
C TYR A 149 -5.66 -24.35 1.63
N CYS A 150 -5.27 -23.23 2.25
CA CYS A 150 -4.62 -23.18 3.55
C CYS A 150 -5.26 -22.11 4.43
N PRO A 151 -5.24 -22.21 5.77
CA PRO A 151 -5.61 -21.08 6.61
C PRO A 151 -4.71 -19.87 6.30
N PRO A 152 -5.23 -18.62 6.36
CA PRO A 152 -4.39 -17.45 6.23
C PRO A 152 -3.28 -17.46 7.29
N GLN A 153 -2.09 -17.01 6.90
CA GLN A 153 -0.94 -16.97 7.81
C GLN A 153 -0.09 -15.72 7.61
N LEU A 154 0.42 -15.20 8.72
CA LEU A 154 1.40 -14.12 8.74
C LEU A 154 2.77 -14.72 9.07
N LEU A 155 3.74 -14.53 8.18
CA LEU A 155 5.13 -14.95 8.40
C LEU A 155 6.03 -13.73 8.56
N ALA A 156 7.12 -13.89 9.32
CA ALA A 156 8.25 -12.96 9.29
C ALA A 156 9.52 -13.72 8.94
N PHE A 157 10.23 -13.25 7.92
CA PHE A 157 11.55 -13.75 7.55
C PHE A 157 12.61 -12.78 8.04
N ASP A 158 13.64 -13.30 8.69
CA ASP A 158 14.88 -12.54 8.91
C ASP A 158 15.59 -12.38 7.57
N LEU A 159 15.79 -11.13 7.13
CA LEU A 159 16.38 -10.81 5.84
C LEU A 159 17.91 -11.00 5.81
N ASP A 160 18.58 -11.17 6.94
CA ASP A 160 20.00 -11.48 6.97
C ASP A 160 20.25 -12.99 6.72
N THR A 161 19.34 -13.84 7.18
CA THR A 161 19.45 -15.31 7.07
C THR A 161 18.49 -15.96 6.07
N ASP A 162 17.50 -15.20 5.58
CA ASP A 162 16.37 -15.64 4.75
C ASP A 162 15.56 -16.79 5.38
N ARG A 163 15.52 -16.85 6.72
CA ARG A 163 14.80 -17.88 7.49
C ARG A 163 13.55 -17.31 8.14
N VAL A 164 12.53 -18.15 8.26
CA VAL A 164 11.34 -17.81 9.06
C VAL A 164 11.72 -17.70 10.53
N VAL A 165 11.42 -16.55 11.12
CA VAL A 165 11.60 -16.26 12.56
C VAL A 165 10.28 -16.13 13.31
N TYR A 166 9.16 -16.01 12.59
CA TYR A 166 7.82 -15.99 13.15
C TYR A 166 6.80 -16.53 12.13
N ARG A 167 5.84 -17.31 12.61
CA ARG A 167 4.68 -17.77 11.83
C ARG A 167 3.46 -17.76 12.73
N HIS A 168 2.43 -17.03 12.32
CA HIS A 168 1.13 -17.00 12.98
C HIS A 168 0.07 -17.51 12.01
N ILE A 169 -0.51 -18.67 12.32
CA ILE A 169 -1.64 -19.22 11.57
C ILE A 169 -2.91 -18.61 12.17
N VAL A 170 -3.68 -17.90 11.36
CA VAL A 170 -4.87 -17.20 11.84
C VAL A 170 -5.93 -18.22 12.25
N ASN A 171 -6.45 -18.10 13.47
CA ASN A 171 -7.53 -18.96 13.94
C ASN A 171 -8.81 -18.74 13.13
N ALA A 172 -9.55 -19.80 12.84
CA ALA A 172 -10.84 -19.74 12.14
C ALA A 172 -11.88 -18.82 12.82
N SER A 173 -11.76 -18.54 14.13
CA SER A 173 -12.60 -17.56 14.83
C SER A 173 -12.34 -16.10 14.39
N ASN A 174 -11.19 -15.83 13.78
CA ASN A 174 -10.73 -14.47 13.47
C ASN A 174 -10.94 -14.07 12.00
N TYR A 175 -11.59 -14.93 11.22
CA TYR A 175 -11.94 -14.64 9.83
C TYR A 175 -13.25 -15.31 9.44
N ILE A 176 -13.87 -14.78 8.38
CA ILE A 176 -15.13 -15.29 7.83
C ILE A 176 -14.88 -15.92 6.46
N ALA A 177 -15.86 -16.61 5.91
CA ALA A 177 -15.71 -17.30 4.61
C ALA A 177 -15.21 -16.39 3.48
N THR A 178 -15.68 -15.13 3.46
CA THR A 178 -15.29 -14.14 2.44
C THR A 178 -13.97 -13.45 2.74
N SER A 179 -13.34 -13.66 3.90
CA SER A 179 -12.12 -12.95 4.27
C SER A 179 -10.98 -13.15 3.27
N LEU A 180 -10.28 -12.07 2.96
CA LEU A 180 -9.09 -12.03 2.13
C LEU A 180 -8.13 -11.01 2.74
N PHE A 181 -7.20 -11.51 3.57
CA PHE A 181 -6.20 -10.67 4.23
C PHE A 181 -5.04 -10.36 3.28
N ILE A 182 -4.84 -9.08 2.95
CA ILE A 182 -3.93 -8.71 1.86
C ILE A 182 -2.87 -7.67 2.21
N THR A 183 -3.12 -6.73 3.11
CA THR A 183 -2.21 -5.60 3.38
C THR A 183 -1.72 -5.64 4.82
N PRO A 184 -0.50 -6.11 5.11
CA PRO A 184 0.09 -5.99 6.43
C PRO A 184 0.75 -4.62 6.64
N VAL A 185 0.58 -4.05 7.83
CA VAL A 185 1.31 -2.88 8.32
C VAL A 185 1.86 -3.18 9.70
N VAL A 186 3.17 -2.97 9.88
CA VAL A 186 3.92 -3.41 11.07
C VAL A 186 4.16 -2.23 12.02
N ASP A 187 3.63 -2.32 13.25
CA ASP A 187 3.85 -1.36 14.33
C ASP A 187 4.91 -1.87 15.30
N VAL A 188 6.17 -1.53 15.04
CA VAL A 188 7.27 -1.75 15.98
C VAL A 188 7.41 -0.54 16.90
N ARG A 189 7.30 -0.77 18.22
CA ARG A 189 7.21 0.29 19.24
C ARG A 189 8.39 0.32 20.22
N GLY A 190 9.34 -0.60 20.08
CA GLY A 190 10.59 -0.56 20.83
C GLY A 190 11.51 0.60 20.43
N ALA A 191 12.61 0.76 21.18
CA ALA A 191 13.73 1.59 20.74
C ALA A 191 14.32 1.03 19.43
N PRO A 192 15.10 1.81 18.65
CA PRO A 192 15.77 1.26 17.47
C PRO A 192 16.57 -0.01 17.80
N GLY A 193 16.26 -1.11 17.12
CA GLY A 193 16.84 -2.43 17.37
C GLY A 193 16.08 -3.31 18.39
N ASP A 194 15.13 -2.74 19.14
CA ASP A 194 14.19 -3.48 19.97
C ASP A 194 12.88 -3.71 19.21
N CYS A 195 12.61 -4.99 18.95
CA CYS A 195 11.56 -5.44 18.05
C CYS A 195 10.56 -6.35 18.76
N THR A 196 10.59 -6.40 20.10
CA THR A 196 9.73 -7.30 20.88
C THR A 196 8.31 -6.78 20.99
N ASP A 197 8.13 -5.46 21.15
CA ASP A 197 6.80 -4.82 21.08
C ASP A 197 6.44 -4.57 19.61
N THR A 198 5.94 -5.62 18.97
CA THR A 198 5.47 -5.58 17.58
C THR A 198 4.00 -5.99 17.52
N PHE A 199 3.21 -5.16 16.85
CA PHE A 199 1.88 -5.51 16.37
C PHE A 199 1.84 -5.48 14.85
N VAL A 200 1.00 -6.31 14.25
CA VAL A 200 0.73 -6.25 12.80
C VAL A 200 -0.76 -6.07 12.58
N TYR A 201 -1.11 -5.07 11.78
CA TYR A 201 -2.47 -4.80 11.34
C TYR A 201 -2.61 -5.29 9.91
N VAL A 202 -3.60 -6.14 9.63
CA VAL A 202 -3.79 -6.72 8.30
C VAL A 202 -5.18 -6.42 7.78
N ALA A 203 -5.26 -5.70 6.67
CA ALA A 203 -6.53 -5.37 6.03
C ALA A 203 -7.18 -6.62 5.43
N ASP A 204 -8.44 -6.85 5.77
CA ASP A 204 -9.31 -7.84 5.17
C ASP A 204 -10.20 -7.17 4.12
N VAL A 205 -9.79 -7.26 2.87
CA VAL A 205 -10.42 -6.50 1.79
C VAL A 205 -11.82 -7.00 1.44
N SER A 206 -12.07 -8.30 1.57
CA SER A 206 -13.33 -8.95 1.17
C SER A 206 -14.22 -9.29 2.36
N GLY A 207 -13.67 -9.33 3.57
CA GLY A 207 -14.42 -9.43 4.82
C GLY A 207 -14.66 -8.09 5.52
N PHE A 208 -14.15 -6.99 4.96
CA PHE A 208 -14.35 -5.60 5.43
C PHE A 208 -13.96 -5.40 6.90
N GLY A 209 -12.81 -5.92 7.26
CA GLY A 209 -12.32 -5.92 8.64
C GLY A 209 -10.81 -5.76 8.73
N LEU A 210 -10.31 -5.77 9.95
CA LEU A 210 -8.88 -5.67 10.23
C LEU A 210 -8.50 -6.80 11.18
N LEU A 211 -7.51 -7.61 10.81
CA LEU A 211 -6.87 -8.53 11.73
C LEU A 211 -5.79 -7.77 12.51
N VAL A 212 -5.81 -7.90 13.82
CA VAL A 212 -4.74 -7.41 14.70
C VAL A 212 -3.97 -8.62 15.21
N VAL A 213 -2.65 -8.63 15.00
CA VAL A 213 -1.75 -9.67 15.52
C VAL A 213 -0.85 -9.05 16.57
N ASP A 214 -0.92 -9.59 17.79
CA ASP A 214 -0.04 -9.31 18.91
C ASP A 214 1.10 -10.32 18.88
N VAL A 215 2.23 -9.92 18.30
CA VAL A 215 3.36 -10.83 18.01
C VAL A 215 3.99 -11.38 19.29
N ALA A 216 4.05 -10.56 20.34
CA ALA A 216 4.67 -10.93 21.61
C ALA A 216 3.88 -12.04 22.33
N ASN A 217 2.55 -12.02 22.21
CA ASN A 217 1.66 -12.99 22.85
C ASN A 217 1.14 -14.07 21.88
N ASP A 218 1.60 -14.09 20.64
CA ASP A 218 1.18 -15.00 19.56
C ASP A 218 -0.34 -15.18 19.47
N ARG A 219 -1.08 -14.08 19.51
CA ARG A 219 -2.55 -14.07 19.44
C ARG A 219 -3.01 -13.05 18.42
N SER A 220 -4.22 -13.27 17.92
CA SER A 220 -4.88 -12.32 17.03
C SER A 220 -6.35 -12.21 17.33
N TRP A 221 -6.96 -11.12 16.87
CA TRP A 221 -8.39 -10.89 16.90
C TRP A 221 -8.82 -10.06 15.70
N ARG A 222 -10.10 -10.15 15.37
CA ARG A 222 -10.72 -9.42 14.26
C ARG A 222 -11.38 -8.14 14.78
N VAL A 223 -11.17 -7.05 14.06
CA VAL A 223 -11.85 -5.76 14.26
C VAL A 223 -12.75 -5.49 13.07
N THR A 224 -13.98 -5.10 13.33
CA THR A 224 -14.96 -4.66 12.33
C THR A 224 -15.39 -3.23 12.63
N HIS A 225 -15.58 -2.44 11.58
CA HIS A 225 -16.15 -1.09 11.71
C HIS A 225 -16.76 -0.67 10.38
N ARG A 226 -17.85 0.11 10.41
CA ARG A 226 -18.54 0.59 9.19
C ARG A 226 -17.64 1.33 8.20
N LEU A 227 -16.57 1.98 8.68
CA LEU A 227 -15.61 2.70 7.84
C LEU A 227 -14.63 1.78 7.08
N MET A 228 -14.66 0.47 7.35
CA MET A 228 -13.90 -0.54 6.62
C MET A 228 -14.66 -1.11 5.41
N PHE A 229 -15.94 -0.76 5.27
CA PHE A 229 -16.79 -1.22 4.18
C PHE A 229 -16.60 -0.39 2.91
N PRO A 230 -16.78 -1.00 1.73
CA PRO A 230 -16.83 -0.28 0.47
C PRO A 230 -18.07 0.61 0.39
N TYR A 231 -17.95 1.73 -0.31
CA TYR A 231 -19.04 2.66 -0.57
C TYR A 231 -19.58 2.35 -1.98
N PRO A 232 -20.84 1.89 -2.12
CA PRO A 232 -21.38 1.44 -3.42
C PRO A 232 -21.29 2.48 -4.55
N SER A 233 -21.41 3.76 -4.22
CA SER A 233 -21.25 4.86 -5.18
C SER A 233 -19.83 5.05 -5.70
N GLN A 234 -18.85 4.39 -5.09
CA GLN A 234 -17.41 4.46 -5.40
C GLN A 234 -16.85 3.09 -5.86
N GLY A 235 -17.73 2.14 -6.21
CA GLY A 235 -17.34 0.79 -6.63
C GLY A 235 -16.82 0.69 -8.08
N THR A 236 -17.12 1.69 -8.91
CA THR A 236 -16.66 1.72 -10.30
C THR A 236 -15.37 2.53 -10.42
N PHE A 237 -14.35 1.93 -11.01
CA PHE A 237 -13.05 2.53 -11.27
C PHE A 237 -12.93 2.83 -12.74
N THR A 238 -12.39 4.00 -13.08
CA THR A 238 -12.08 4.38 -14.46
C THR A 238 -10.63 4.82 -14.54
N ILE A 239 -9.87 4.18 -15.43
CA ILE A 239 -8.45 4.47 -15.65
C ILE A 239 -8.21 4.48 -17.15
N GLU A 240 -7.81 5.64 -17.70
CA GLU A 240 -7.54 5.78 -19.14
C GLU A 240 -8.71 5.33 -20.04
N GLY A 241 -9.94 5.63 -19.62
CA GLY A 241 -11.17 5.36 -20.38
C GLY A 241 -11.70 3.93 -20.30
N GLU A 242 -11.01 3.01 -19.62
CA GLU A 242 -11.51 1.67 -19.32
C GLU A 242 -12.08 1.64 -17.90
N SER A 243 -13.24 0.99 -17.73
CA SER A 243 -13.93 0.90 -16.45
C SER A 243 -14.14 -0.54 -16.00
N PHE A 244 -14.09 -0.76 -14.69
CA PHE A 244 -14.41 -2.02 -14.04
C PHE A 244 -15.01 -1.77 -12.64
N ASP A 245 -15.76 -2.74 -12.14
CA ASP A 245 -16.33 -2.68 -10.80
C ASP A 245 -15.52 -3.54 -9.83
N LEU A 246 -15.24 -3.00 -8.64
CA LEU A 246 -14.53 -3.70 -7.59
C LEU A 246 -14.99 -3.18 -6.21
N MET A 247 -15.68 -4.01 -5.44
CA MET A 247 -16.28 -3.63 -4.15
C MET A 247 -15.39 -4.01 -2.96
N ASP A 248 -14.11 -3.72 -3.09
CA ASP A 248 -13.10 -4.01 -2.07
C ASP A 248 -13.20 -3.00 -0.91
N GLY A 249 -13.22 -3.53 0.32
CA GLY A 249 -13.23 -2.75 1.55
C GLY A 249 -11.84 -2.23 1.92
N ILE A 250 -11.57 -2.13 3.23
CA ILE A 250 -10.28 -1.65 3.77
C ILE A 250 -9.08 -2.26 3.02
N LEU A 251 -8.19 -1.40 2.53
CA LEU A 251 -7.04 -1.81 1.72
C LEU A 251 -5.81 -0.95 1.99
N GLY A 252 -5.93 0.37 1.78
CA GLY A 252 -4.86 1.34 2.00
C GLY A 252 -4.72 1.60 3.49
N MET A 253 -3.50 1.47 4.03
CA MET A 253 -3.22 1.71 5.44
C MET A 253 -1.81 2.28 5.62
N ALA A 254 -1.68 3.29 6.49
CA ALA A 254 -0.38 3.85 6.86
C ALA A 254 -0.32 4.23 8.35
N LEU A 255 0.79 3.90 9.01
CA LEU A 255 1.04 4.35 10.38
C LEU A 255 1.70 5.73 10.40
N SER A 256 1.20 6.61 11.27
CA SER A 256 1.91 7.84 11.65
C SER A 256 3.33 7.55 12.18
N PRO A 257 4.28 8.50 12.10
CA PRO A 257 5.62 8.30 12.66
C PRO A 257 5.58 7.91 14.15
N TYR A 258 6.33 6.88 14.53
CA TYR A 258 6.45 6.50 15.92
C TYR A 258 7.28 7.53 16.70
N ARG A 259 6.82 7.89 17.90
CA ARG A 259 7.55 8.71 18.87
C ARG A 259 7.51 8.00 20.22
N PRO A 260 8.66 7.68 20.84
CA PRO A 260 8.68 7.01 22.13
C PRO A 260 7.79 7.70 23.16
N GLY A 261 7.01 6.90 23.89
CA GLY A 261 6.06 7.38 24.90
C GLY A 261 4.77 8.01 24.35
N ARG A 262 4.54 8.00 23.03
CA ARG A 262 3.29 8.42 22.40
C ARG A 262 2.65 7.29 21.62
N ASP A 263 1.33 7.29 21.59
CA ASP A 263 0.59 6.38 20.73
C ASP A 263 0.61 6.83 19.27
N ARG A 264 0.34 5.90 18.36
CA ARG A 264 0.31 6.16 16.91
C ARG A 264 -1.11 6.21 16.40
N TYR A 265 -1.27 6.87 15.27
CA TYR A 265 -2.43 6.70 14.42
C TYR A 265 -2.15 5.66 13.34
N LEU A 266 -3.16 4.84 13.06
CA LEU A 266 -3.33 4.12 11.81
C LEU A 266 -4.32 4.92 10.97
N TYR A 267 -3.86 5.37 9.81
CA TYR A 267 -4.69 5.88 8.73
C TYR A 267 -5.12 4.72 7.85
N PHE A 268 -6.34 4.76 7.33
CA PHE A 268 -6.84 3.72 6.44
C PHE A 268 -8.05 4.17 5.61
N HIS A 269 -8.24 3.49 4.48
CA HIS A 269 -9.44 3.61 3.66
C HIS A 269 -9.83 2.30 2.99
N ALA A 270 -11.11 2.19 2.63
CA ALA A 270 -11.58 1.17 1.70
C ALA A 270 -11.14 1.49 0.26
N LEU A 271 -10.89 0.49 -0.56
CA LEU A 271 -10.52 0.68 -1.97
C LEU A 271 -11.65 1.36 -2.73
N ALA A 272 -12.89 0.86 -2.59
CA ALA A 272 -14.10 1.50 -3.10
C ALA A 272 -14.55 2.64 -2.18
N SER A 273 -13.68 3.63 -1.96
CA SER A 273 -14.00 4.83 -1.19
C SER A 273 -13.09 6.00 -1.58
N VAL A 274 -13.56 7.21 -1.30
CA VAL A 274 -12.80 8.46 -1.40
C VAL A 274 -12.49 9.06 -0.02
N THR A 275 -13.02 8.47 1.05
CA THR A 275 -12.78 8.90 2.43
C THR A 275 -11.43 8.42 2.94
N GLU A 276 -10.86 9.17 3.88
CA GLU A 276 -9.72 8.72 4.69
C GLU A 276 -10.17 8.63 6.15
N ASN A 277 -9.72 7.59 6.85
CA ASN A 277 -10.14 7.31 8.21
C ASN A 277 -8.92 7.22 9.12
N VAL A 278 -9.14 7.34 10.42
CA VAL A 278 -8.06 7.33 11.40
C VAL A 278 -8.49 6.73 12.73
N VAL A 279 -7.59 5.95 13.32
CA VAL A 279 -7.77 5.33 14.63
C VAL A 279 -6.46 5.36 15.41
N ARG A 280 -6.53 5.56 16.72
CA ARG A 280 -5.37 5.41 17.61
C ARG A 280 -5.05 3.93 17.78
N THR A 281 -3.80 3.52 17.59
CA THR A 281 -3.45 2.10 17.66
C THR A 281 -3.62 1.48 19.05
N LYS A 282 -3.62 2.27 20.13
CA LYS A 282 -4.02 1.77 21.47
C LYS A 282 -5.44 1.19 21.52
N VAL A 283 -6.34 1.67 20.67
CA VAL A 283 -7.72 1.16 20.55
C VAL A 283 -7.68 -0.23 19.92
N LEU A 284 -6.99 -0.35 18.78
CA LEU A 284 -6.86 -1.61 18.06
C LEU A 284 -6.14 -2.70 18.86
N ARG A 285 -5.12 -2.32 19.64
CA ARG A 285 -4.30 -3.23 20.46
C ARG A 285 -5.02 -3.76 21.71
N ASN A 286 -6.18 -3.20 22.06
CA ASN A 286 -6.97 -3.62 23.21
C ASN A 286 -8.13 -4.51 22.76
N GLU A 287 -7.89 -5.83 22.71
CA GLU A 287 -8.91 -6.83 22.34
C GLU A 287 -10.19 -6.72 23.18
N SER A 288 -10.06 -6.57 24.51
CA SER A 288 -11.22 -6.46 25.41
C SER A 288 -12.06 -5.23 25.12
N PHE A 289 -11.43 -4.14 24.66
CA PHE A 289 -12.15 -2.94 24.25
C PHE A 289 -12.99 -3.18 23.00
N LEU A 290 -12.70 -4.17 22.17
CA LEU A 290 -13.43 -4.40 20.91
C LEU A 290 -14.62 -5.36 21.08
N HIS A 291 -14.58 -6.19 22.12
CA HIS A 291 -15.69 -7.06 22.50
C HIS A 291 -16.69 -6.40 23.46
N ASP A 292 -16.38 -5.20 23.96
CA ASP A 292 -17.34 -4.42 24.74
C ASP A 292 -18.44 -3.92 23.79
N PRO A 293 -19.71 -4.28 23.95
CA PRO A 293 -20.78 -3.68 23.16
C PRO A 293 -20.94 -2.17 23.41
N ASN A 294 -20.26 -1.63 24.43
CA ASN A 294 -20.10 -0.21 24.70
C ASN A 294 -18.77 0.38 24.17
N ALA A 295 -17.96 -0.43 23.46
CA ALA A 295 -16.77 -0.01 22.74
C ALA A 295 -17.10 1.16 21.83
N GLU A 296 -16.42 2.27 22.07
CA GLU A 296 -16.78 3.59 21.61
C GLU A 296 -16.84 3.67 20.07
N PRO A 297 -18.03 3.84 19.45
CA PRO A 297 -18.18 4.00 17.99
C PRO A 297 -17.48 5.26 17.43
N GLN A 298 -16.99 6.13 18.31
CA GLN A 298 -16.27 7.37 18.01
C GLN A 298 -14.75 7.23 18.16
N SER A 299 -14.24 6.03 18.45
CA SER A 299 -12.79 5.78 18.55
C SER A 299 -12.11 5.65 17.18
N ILE A 300 -12.89 5.33 16.14
CA ILE A 300 -12.49 5.27 14.73
C ILE A 300 -13.21 6.39 13.98
N ASN A 301 -12.45 7.36 13.46
CA ASN A 301 -12.99 8.60 12.92
C ASN A 301 -12.74 8.72 11.42
N VAL A 302 -13.61 9.45 10.74
CA VAL A 302 -13.50 9.77 9.30
C VAL A 302 -13.11 11.24 9.17
N PHE A 303 -12.23 11.56 8.22
CA PHE A 303 -11.96 12.95 7.87
C PHE A 303 -13.17 13.58 7.19
N PRO A 304 -13.45 14.88 7.43
CA PRO A 304 -14.66 15.53 6.91
C PRO A 304 -14.63 15.75 5.39
N ASP A 305 -13.44 15.95 4.80
CA ASP A 305 -13.25 16.09 3.36
C ASP A 305 -12.77 14.76 2.75
N GLU A 306 -12.93 14.65 1.43
CA GLU A 306 -12.64 13.44 0.65
C GLU A 306 -11.54 13.68 -0.39
N ARG A 307 -10.92 12.60 -0.85
CA ARG A 307 -10.12 12.61 -2.08
C ARG A 307 -11.01 12.86 -3.30
N PRO A 308 -10.44 13.35 -4.41
CA PRO A 308 -11.20 13.54 -5.64
C PRO A 308 -11.64 12.23 -6.30
N ASN A 309 -10.95 11.11 -6.06
CA ASN A 309 -11.31 9.76 -6.47
C ASN A 309 -10.57 8.72 -5.60
N GLN A 310 -10.82 7.44 -5.90
CA GLN A 310 -10.33 6.31 -5.13
C GLN A 310 -8.80 6.24 -5.11
N SER A 311 -8.28 5.57 -4.08
CA SER A 311 -6.85 5.28 -3.91
C SER A 311 -6.69 3.82 -3.54
N ALA A 312 -5.62 3.19 -4.04
CA ALA A 312 -5.26 1.82 -3.65
C ALA A 312 -4.27 1.84 -2.48
N ALA A 313 -2.96 1.83 -2.76
CA ALA A 313 -1.96 1.83 -1.71
C ALA A 313 -1.61 3.25 -1.23
N GLU A 314 -1.23 3.33 0.04
CA GLU A 314 -0.68 4.54 0.66
C GLU A 314 0.51 4.20 1.57
N ALA A 315 1.38 5.18 1.79
CA ALA A 315 2.45 5.09 2.76
C ALA A 315 2.76 6.45 3.38
N MET A 316 3.31 6.46 4.59
CA MET A 316 3.67 7.70 5.30
C MET A 316 5.17 7.73 5.62
N ASP A 317 5.81 8.87 5.38
CA ASP A 317 7.22 9.08 5.71
C ASP A 317 7.44 9.42 7.19
N ARG A 318 8.70 9.59 7.59
CA ARG A 318 9.05 9.89 8.99
C ARG A 318 8.62 11.29 9.44
N ASN A 319 8.32 12.18 8.50
CA ASN A 319 7.88 13.54 8.73
C ASN A 319 6.35 13.65 8.78
N GLY A 320 5.63 12.54 8.60
CA GLY A 320 4.17 12.52 8.62
C GLY A 320 3.54 12.96 7.30
N ILE A 321 4.28 12.88 6.20
CA ILE A 321 3.76 13.11 4.84
C ILE A 321 3.27 11.79 4.30
N MET A 322 1.99 11.72 3.98
CA MET A 322 1.34 10.60 3.32
C MET A 322 1.49 10.72 1.80
N TYR A 323 1.70 9.59 1.15
CA TYR A 323 1.73 9.43 -0.31
C TYR A 323 0.68 8.41 -0.71
N PHE A 324 -0.10 8.74 -1.74
CA PHE A 324 -1.19 7.89 -2.22
C PHE A 324 -1.38 8.07 -3.72
N GLY A 325 -1.91 7.05 -4.38
CA GLY A 325 -2.20 7.07 -5.81
C GLY A 325 -3.65 7.44 -6.09
N LEU A 326 -3.88 8.27 -7.12
CA LEU A 326 -5.22 8.57 -7.64
C LEU A 326 -5.42 7.87 -8.99
N MET A 327 -6.66 7.48 -9.27
CA MET A 327 -7.03 6.69 -10.45
C MET A 327 -7.16 7.54 -11.72
N GLU A 328 -7.74 8.74 -11.62
CA GLU A 328 -7.99 9.62 -12.77
C GLU A 328 -7.71 11.11 -12.44
N PRO A 329 -6.83 11.80 -13.20
CA PRO A 329 -5.81 11.17 -14.05
C PRO A 329 -4.85 10.33 -13.18
N PRO A 330 -4.31 9.22 -13.71
CA PRO A 330 -3.38 8.37 -12.99
C PRO A 330 -2.16 9.13 -12.45
N SER A 331 -1.98 9.11 -11.13
CA SER A 331 -1.03 9.99 -10.46
C SER A 331 -0.68 9.60 -9.04
N ILE A 332 0.43 10.14 -8.53
CA ILE A 332 0.85 10.06 -7.12
C ILE A 332 0.79 11.44 -6.51
N TRP A 333 0.19 11.53 -5.33
CA TRP A 333 -0.02 12.76 -4.57
C TRP A 333 0.56 12.63 -3.18
N CYS A 334 0.76 13.77 -2.52
CA CYS A 334 1.15 13.84 -1.13
C CYS A 334 0.18 14.71 -0.31
N TRP A 335 0.12 14.41 0.98
CA TRP A 335 -0.57 15.20 2.00
C TRP A 335 0.27 15.23 3.27
N ASN A 336 0.50 16.41 3.84
CA ASN A 336 1.17 16.53 5.12
C ASN A 336 0.15 16.43 6.27
N SER A 337 0.25 15.41 7.11
CA SER A 337 -0.70 15.19 8.23
C SER A 337 -0.70 16.30 9.31
N ALA A 338 0.22 17.27 9.23
CA ALA A 338 0.20 18.49 10.03
C ALA A 338 -0.77 19.57 9.49
N THR A 339 -1.37 19.36 8.32
CA THR A 339 -2.43 20.22 7.76
C THR A 339 -3.79 19.53 7.86
N GLU A 340 -4.85 20.26 7.55
CA GLU A 340 -6.18 19.66 7.35
C GLU A 340 -6.13 18.69 6.17
N PHE A 341 -6.87 17.59 6.28
CA PHE A 341 -7.10 16.64 5.20
C PHE A 341 -8.17 17.27 4.33
N SER A 342 -7.76 17.79 3.17
CA SER A 342 -8.61 18.55 2.27
C SER A 342 -7.94 18.66 0.91
N PRO A 343 -8.68 18.69 -0.21
CA PRO A 343 -8.12 18.89 -1.56
C PRO A 343 -7.17 20.08 -1.68
N ARG A 344 -7.31 21.12 -0.86
CA ARG A 344 -6.43 22.30 -0.85
C ARG A 344 -5.00 22.01 -0.38
N ASN A 345 -4.82 20.94 0.41
CA ASN A 345 -3.54 20.52 0.97
C ASN A 345 -3.01 19.22 0.31
N PHE A 346 -3.68 18.74 -0.73
CA PHE A 346 -3.18 17.64 -1.54
C PHE A 346 -2.34 18.24 -2.66
N HIS A 347 -1.10 17.78 -2.77
CA HIS A 347 -0.18 18.28 -3.78
C HIS A 347 0.34 17.13 -4.63
N GLN A 348 0.32 17.36 -5.93
CA GLN A 348 0.80 16.41 -6.91
C GLN A 348 2.29 16.14 -6.71
N VAL A 349 2.66 14.86 -6.69
CA VAL A 349 4.06 14.41 -6.74
C VAL A 349 4.42 14.08 -8.19
N ALA A 350 3.63 13.25 -8.86
CA ALA A 350 3.83 12.87 -10.26
C ALA A 350 2.49 12.55 -10.94
N VAL A 351 2.35 12.88 -12.23
CA VAL A 351 1.18 12.50 -13.06
C VAL A 351 1.70 11.93 -14.36
N ASN A 352 1.21 10.74 -14.73
CA ASN A 352 1.50 10.16 -16.02
C ASN A 352 0.45 9.09 -16.37
N ARG A 353 -0.35 9.39 -17.40
CA ARG A 353 -1.42 8.52 -17.93
C ARG A 353 -0.94 7.15 -18.40
N GLU A 354 0.31 7.05 -18.85
CA GLU A 354 0.89 5.80 -19.33
C GLU A 354 1.56 5.01 -18.20
N THR A 355 2.37 5.69 -17.39
CA THR A 355 3.30 5.00 -16.48
C THR A 355 2.79 4.87 -15.04
N LEU A 356 1.80 5.66 -14.63
CA LEU A 356 1.28 5.70 -13.25
C LEU A 356 -0.16 5.18 -13.13
N GLN A 357 -0.60 4.35 -14.08
CA GLN A 357 -1.85 3.59 -13.96
C GLN A 357 -1.85 2.78 -12.65
N PHE A 358 -3.04 2.55 -12.07
CA PHE A 358 -3.30 1.80 -10.82
C PHE A 358 -2.06 1.54 -9.93
N ALA A 359 -1.76 2.51 -9.04
CA ALA A 359 -0.66 2.42 -8.08
C ALA A 359 -1.00 1.43 -6.95
N SER A 360 -0.78 0.14 -7.22
CA SER A 360 -1.18 -0.99 -6.36
C SER A 360 -0.31 -1.18 -5.11
N GLY A 361 0.95 -0.71 -5.17
CA GLY A 361 1.90 -0.74 -4.06
C GLY A 361 2.63 0.60 -3.93
N VAL A 362 2.69 1.14 -2.72
CA VAL A 362 3.40 2.38 -2.39
C VAL A 362 4.17 2.14 -1.09
N LYS A 363 5.49 2.39 -1.09
CA LYS A 363 6.35 2.23 0.09
C LYS A 363 7.25 3.43 0.29
N VAL A 364 7.49 3.76 1.55
CA VAL A 364 8.56 4.68 1.94
C VAL A 364 9.69 3.87 2.56
N ILE A 365 10.86 3.88 1.92
CA ILE A 365 11.98 3.01 2.25
C ILE A 365 13.20 3.85 2.59
N ASN A 366 13.97 3.46 3.60
CA ASN A 366 15.24 4.10 3.92
C ASN A 366 16.37 3.42 3.13
N ASN A 367 17.12 4.20 2.36
CA ASN A 367 18.35 3.69 1.77
C ASN A 367 19.49 3.60 2.82
N LEU A 368 20.63 3.03 2.42
CA LEU A 368 21.78 2.83 3.32
C LEU A 368 22.35 4.14 3.90
N LYS A 369 22.04 5.29 3.31
CA LYS A 369 22.43 6.62 3.80
C LYS A 369 21.40 7.23 4.76
N GLY A 370 20.32 6.50 5.04
CA GLY A 370 19.21 6.97 5.86
C GLY A 370 18.27 7.94 5.16
N GLU A 371 18.43 8.18 3.85
CA GLU A 371 17.50 9.01 3.06
C GLU A 371 16.25 8.20 2.70
N GLN A 372 15.07 8.83 2.73
CA GLN A 372 13.83 8.17 2.32
C GLN A 372 13.60 8.23 0.81
N GLU A 373 13.22 7.09 0.26
CA GLU A 373 12.84 6.88 -1.14
C GLU A 373 11.37 6.46 -1.19
N LEU A 374 10.64 6.99 -2.17
CA LEU A 374 9.30 6.56 -2.49
C LEU A 374 9.40 5.50 -3.58
N TRP A 375 8.92 4.29 -3.30
CA TRP A 375 8.83 3.18 -4.24
C TRP A 375 7.37 2.92 -4.57
N VAL A 376 7.06 2.76 -5.86
CA VAL A 376 5.69 2.59 -6.34
C VAL A 376 5.63 1.46 -7.35
N LEU A 377 4.71 0.50 -7.16
CA LEU A 377 4.34 -0.46 -8.18
C LEU A 377 3.04 -0.01 -8.84
N THR A 378 3.05 0.01 -10.17
CA THR A 378 1.93 0.43 -11.01
C THR A 378 1.60 -0.65 -12.02
N SER A 379 0.33 -0.81 -12.34
CA SER A 379 -0.14 -1.84 -13.25
C SER A 379 -1.26 -1.33 -14.16
N SER A 380 -1.39 -1.91 -15.35
CA SER A 380 -2.57 -1.79 -16.22
C SER A 380 -3.75 -2.59 -15.63
N PHE A 381 -4.08 -2.39 -14.34
CA PHE A 381 -5.02 -3.24 -13.60
C PHE A 381 -6.42 -3.26 -14.22
N GLN A 382 -6.88 -2.12 -14.75
CA GLN A 382 -8.14 -2.06 -15.49
C GLN A 382 -8.18 -3.04 -16.66
N ARG A 383 -7.05 -3.27 -17.35
CA ARG A 383 -6.94 -4.24 -18.46
C ARG A 383 -6.86 -5.69 -17.98
N VAL A 384 -6.32 -5.89 -16.79
CA VAL A 384 -6.37 -7.20 -16.12
C VAL A 384 -7.84 -7.53 -15.80
N MET A 385 -8.58 -6.59 -15.22
CA MET A 385 -9.98 -6.77 -14.82
C MET A 385 -10.93 -6.94 -16.00
N THR A 386 -10.70 -6.22 -17.11
CA THR A 386 -11.52 -6.33 -18.33
C THR A 386 -11.06 -7.44 -19.28
N GLY A 387 -9.93 -8.10 -19.00
CA GLY A 387 -9.34 -9.11 -19.87
C GLY A 387 -8.75 -8.55 -21.18
N SER A 388 -8.48 -7.25 -21.24
CA SER A 388 -7.97 -6.53 -22.42
C SER A 388 -6.44 -6.38 -22.47
N ILE A 389 -5.71 -7.07 -21.58
CA ILE A 389 -4.24 -6.94 -21.49
C ILE A 389 -3.54 -7.32 -22.80
N ASN A 390 -2.58 -6.49 -23.23
CA ASN A 390 -1.77 -6.73 -24.43
C ASN A 390 -0.32 -7.01 -24.03
N THR A 391 0.20 -8.18 -24.39
CA THR A 391 1.58 -8.59 -24.06
C THR A 391 2.66 -7.98 -24.97
N ASP A 392 2.26 -7.23 -26.01
CA ASP A 392 3.17 -6.45 -26.86
C ASP A 392 3.47 -5.06 -26.28
N THR A 393 2.77 -4.64 -25.22
CA THR A 393 2.95 -3.34 -24.56
C THR A 393 3.30 -3.50 -23.09
N VAL A 394 3.94 -2.47 -22.51
CA VAL A 394 4.34 -2.48 -21.09
C VAL A 394 3.11 -2.32 -20.20
N ASN A 395 2.88 -3.30 -19.32
CA ASN A 395 1.74 -3.37 -18.43
C ASN A 395 2.08 -3.11 -16.96
N PHE A 396 3.30 -3.42 -16.53
CA PHE A 396 3.69 -3.35 -15.13
C PHE A 396 4.98 -2.56 -14.99
N ARG A 397 5.09 -1.74 -13.95
CA ARG A 397 6.28 -0.93 -13.68
C ARG A 397 6.54 -0.82 -12.19
N ILE A 398 7.83 -0.80 -11.83
CA ILE A 398 8.30 -0.35 -10.51
C ILE A 398 8.99 0.99 -10.71
N HIS A 399 8.63 1.95 -9.88
CA HIS A 399 9.19 3.29 -9.86
C HIS A 399 9.88 3.58 -8.54
N ALA A 400 10.89 4.45 -8.56
CA ALA A 400 11.53 4.91 -7.34
C ALA A 400 12.16 6.30 -7.47
N GLU A 401 12.02 7.15 -6.46
CA GLU A 401 12.81 8.38 -6.36
C GLU A 401 12.99 8.80 -4.91
N LYS A 402 14.06 9.55 -4.63
CA LYS A 402 14.31 10.14 -3.32
C LYS A 402 13.21 11.15 -2.99
N ILE A 403 12.60 11.00 -1.81
CA ILE A 403 11.56 11.90 -1.31
C ILE A 403 12.02 13.37 -1.29
N PRO A 404 13.23 13.72 -0.82
CA PRO A 404 13.71 15.11 -0.86
C PRO A 404 13.72 15.71 -2.26
N LYS A 405 13.98 14.90 -3.30
CA LYS A 405 13.95 15.36 -4.70
C LYS A 405 12.50 15.56 -5.17
N LEU A 406 11.63 14.59 -4.89
CA LEU A 406 10.20 14.67 -5.22
C LEU A 406 9.52 15.89 -4.57
N LEU A 407 9.92 16.23 -3.35
CA LEU A 407 9.31 17.31 -2.57
C LEU A 407 10.04 18.66 -2.64
N ALA A 408 11.10 18.80 -3.43
CA ALA A 408 11.97 19.99 -3.42
C ALA A 408 11.22 21.33 -3.52
N ASN A 409 10.11 21.37 -4.26
CA ASN A 409 9.24 22.54 -4.41
C ASN A 409 7.78 22.26 -4.00
N SER A 410 7.53 21.19 -3.25
CA SER A 410 6.18 20.79 -2.84
C SER A 410 5.80 21.45 -1.52
N PRO A 411 4.58 22.01 -1.39
CA PRO A 411 4.09 22.49 -0.10
C PRO A 411 3.98 21.38 0.95
N CYS A 412 3.90 20.09 0.56
CA CYS A 412 3.91 18.96 1.49
C CYS A 412 5.14 18.96 2.40
N ALA A 413 6.30 19.47 1.95
CA ALA A 413 7.52 19.52 2.75
C ALA A 413 7.47 20.59 3.86
N ASN A 414 6.54 21.54 3.79
CA ASN A 414 6.53 22.76 4.60
C ASN A 414 5.27 22.84 5.46
N PRO A 415 5.20 22.10 6.60
CA PRO A 415 4.04 22.17 7.48
C PRO A 415 3.92 23.57 8.13
N PRO A 416 2.70 24.00 8.50
CA PRO A 416 2.50 25.23 9.25
C PRO A 416 3.27 25.23 10.58
N LYS A 417 3.86 26.37 10.96
CA LYS A 417 4.61 26.51 12.21
C LYS A 417 3.76 26.10 13.42
N GLY A 418 4.33 25.29 14.31
CA GLY A 418 3.67 24.82 15.54
C GLY A 418 2.72 23.63 15.35
N ARG A 419 2.46 23.18 14.12
CA ARG A 419 1.68 21.97 13.87
C ARG A 419 2.61 20.76 13.73
N ASN A 420 2.19 19.65 14.33
CA ASN A 420 2.92 18.38 14.31
C ASN A 420 2.18 17.37 13.42
N PRO A 421 2.87 16.32 12.93
CA PRO A 421 2.23 15.16 12.31
C PRO A 421 1.02 14.66 13.10
N GLY A 422 -0.07 14.38 12.39
CA GLY A 422 -1.36 14.01 12.97
C GLY A 422 -2.16 15.18 13.56
N TYR A 423 -1.87 16.43 13.19
CA TYR A 423 -2.60 17.61 13.66
C TYR A 423 -4.12 17.46 13.47
N HIS A 424 -4.56 17.19 12.23
CA HIS A 424 -5.99 17.09 11.96
C HIS A 424 -6.61 15.86 12.64
N ALA A 425 -5.89 14.73 12.68
CA ALA A 425 -6.34 13.53 13.40
C ALA A 425 -6.60 13.82 14.89
N ASN A 426 -5.77 14.65 15.54
CA ASN A 426 -6.00 15.05 16.93
C ASN A 426 -7.22 15.96 17.11
N LEU A 427 -7.64 16.71 16.09
CA LEU A 427 -8.85 17.53 16.17
C LEU A 427 -10.13 16.69 16.12
N ILE A 428 -10.10 15.60 15.34
CA ILE A 428 -11.28 14.74 15.13
C ILE A 428 -11.29 13.49 16.01
N THR A 429 -10.19 13.20 16.72
CA THR A 429 -10.10 12.06 17.65
C THR A 429 -10.08 12.59 19.10
N PRO A 430 -11.18 12.49 19.86
CA PRO A 430 -11.23 12.99 21.24
C PRO A 430 -10.10 12.43 22.12
N ASN A 431 -9.50 13.27 22.96
CA ASN A 431 -8.47 12.84 23.92
C ASN A 431 -9.06 12.29 25.22
N THR A 432 -10.28 12.67 25.55
CA THR A 432 -11.02 12.21 26.73
C THR A 432 -11.97 11.09 26.31
N GLY A 433 -11.90 9.95 26.98
CA GLY A 433 -12.93 8.91 26.84
C GLY A 433 -14.31 9.54 27.01
N TYR A 434 -15.23 9.20 26.12
CA TYR A 434 -16.56 9.76 26.06
C TYR A 434 -17.30 9.55 27.39
N GLN A 435 -18.03 10.58 27.82
CA GLN A 435 -19.00 10.43 28.91
C GLN A 435 -20.24 9.72 28.37
N HIS A 436 -20.54 8.53 28.91
CA HIS A 436 -21.70 7.72 28.57
C HIS A 436 -23.00 8.54 28.52
N GLY A 437 -23.46 8.84 27.31
CA GLY A 437 -24.86 9.19 27.07
C GLY A 437 -25.68 7.91 26.95
N THR A 438 -26.72 7.76 27.78
CA THR A 438 -27.68 6.65 27.66
C THR A 438 -28.45 6.78 26.35
N LEU A 439 -28.07 6.02 25.33
CA LEU A 439 -28.90 5.83 24.13
C LEU A 439 -30.11 4.96 24.49
N ARG A 440 -31.33 5.41 24.14
CA ARG A 440 -32.57 4.63 24.31
C ARG A 440 -32.97 3.98 22.99
N TYR A 441 -33.36 2.69 23.08
CA TYR A 441 -34.04 1.83 22.09
C TYR A 441 -33.64 1.96 20.60
N GLY A 442 -33.08 0.87 20.04
CA GLY A 442 -32.94 0.67 18.59
C GLY A 442 -31.62 1.15 17.97
N ALA A 443 -30.77 1.86 18.72
CA ALA A 443 -29.40 2.14 18.33
C ALA A 443 -28.51 0.92 18.64
N VAL A 444 -28.74 -0.19 17.94
CA VAL A 444 -27.79 -1.30 17.93
C VAL A 444 -26.74 -0.93 16.90
N SER A 445 -25.55 -0.56 17.34
CA SER A 445 -24.35 -0.75 16.52
C SER A 445 -24.23 -2.25 16.32
N SER A 446 -24.77 -2.75 15.21
CA SER A 446 -24.44 -4.10 14.75
C SER A 446 -22.93 -4.15 14.56
N LEU A 447 -22.27 -4.83 15.50
CA LEU A 447 -20.85 -5.16 15.53
C LEU A 447 -20.48 -6.14 14.42
#